data_AF-A0A1K1QRV3-F1
#
_entry.id   AF-A0A1K1QRV3-F1
#
_cell.length_a   1.000
_cell.length_b   1.000
_cell.length_c   1.000
_cell.angle_alpha   90.00
_cell.angle_beta   90.00
_cell.angle_gamma   90.00
#
_symmetry.space_group_name_H-M   'P 1'
#
loop_
_entity.id
_entity.type
_entity.pdbx_description
1 polymer ?
#
loop_
_entity_poly.entity_id
_entity_poly.type
_entity_poly.pdbx_seq_one_letter_code
_entity_poly.pdbx_strand_id
1 'polypeptide(L)'
;MVLCLLALQPSFAQSLGNIDQREVATNFMEYVQDGRPDRAATLLDQTKVKYDDHLKSSMKGAAESIRDVAEMTIPAVTAMKTDSTVFFRCRYYAPRDKFPDYYQVDIQFANENSLKISKLIFYDRATLVKMQTEKKD
;
A
#
# COMPACT_ATOMS: atom_id res chain seq x y z
N MET A 1 25.16 35.52 27.32
CA MET A 1 23.97 34.81 26.80
C MET A 1 24.26 34.40 25.37
N VAL A 2 24.56 33.13 25.15
CA VAL A 2 24.81 32.58 23.81
C VAL A 2 23.46 32.12 23.26
N LEU A 3 23.01 32.78 22.19
CA LEU A 3 21.80 32.44 21.46
C LEU A 3 22.09 31.21 20.60
N CYS A 4 21.82 30.01 21.13
CA CYS A 4 21.80 28.80 20.31
C CYS A 4 20.54 28.82 19.43
N LEU A 5 20.68 29.41 18.23
CA LEU A 5 19.83 29.14 17.07
C LEU A 5 20.09 27.70 16.64
N LEU A 6 19.54 26.75 17.39
CA LEU A 6 19.34 25.39 16.91
C LEU A 6 18.29 25.48 15.81
N ALA A 7 18.79 25.45 14.58
CA ALA A 7 18.00 25.27 13.38
C ALA A 7 16.96 24.17 13.62
N LEU A 8 15.68 24.57 13.66
CA LEU A 8 14.56 23.69 13.40
C LEU A 8 14.77 23.11 12.01
N GLN A 9 15.40 21.94 11.93
CA GLN A 9 15.34 21.13 10.72
C GLN A 9 13.91 20.57 10.65
N PRO A 10 13.07 21.00 9.69
CA PRO A 10 11.76 20.40 9.55
C PRO A 10 11.91 18.95 9.08
N SER A 11 11.50 18.04 9.95
CA SER A 11 10.95 16.70 9.69
C SER A 11 11.21 16.05 8.32
N PHE A 12 12.45 15.65 8.04
CA PHE A 12 12.75 14.73 6.92
C PHE A 12 12.02 13.37 7.01
N ALA A 13 11.44 13.04 8.18
CA ALA A 13 10.61 11.85 8.37
C ALA A 13 9.13 12.03 7.94
N GLN A 14 8.67 13.26 7.68
CA GLN A 14 7.29 13.54 7.22
C GLN A 14 7.15 13.61 5.69
N SER A 15 8.24 13.66 4.92
CA SER A 15 8.18 13.80 3.44
C SER A 15 8.57 12.53 2.66
N LEU A 16 8.40 11.34 3.24
CA LEU A 16 8.54 10.12 2.44
C LEU A 16 7.22 9.86 1.69
N GLY A 17 7.27 9.99 0.36
CA GLY A 17 6.13 9.86 -0.53
C GLY A 17 5.27 11.12 -0.59
N ASN A 18 4.77 11.43 -1.80
CA ASN A 18 3.88 12.56 -2.05
C ASN A 18 2.50 12.30 -1.39
N ILE A 19 1.91 13.31 -0.75
CA ILE A 19 0.58 13.23 -0.12
C ILE A 19 -0.49 12.83 -1.14
N ASP A 20 -0.44 13.39 -2.34
CA ASP A 20 -1.42 13.10 -3.39
C ASP A 20 -1.34 11.64 -3.84
N GLN A 21 -0.12 11.08 -3.90
CA GLN A 21 0.09 9.67 -4.21
C GLN A 21 -0.40 8.75 -3.09
N ARG A 22 -0.28 9.20 -1.83
CA ARG A 22 -0.86 8.49 -0.68
C ARG A 22 -2.37 8.44 -0.80
N GLU A 23 -3.00 9.56 -1.15
CA GLU A 23 -4.45 9.64 -1.34
C GLU A 23 -4.90 8.72 -2.49
N VAL A 24 -4.19 8.73 -3.62
CA VAL A 24 -4.48 7.80 -4.74
C VAL A 24 -4.34 6.34 -4.30
N ALA A 25 -3.31 5.99 -3.53
CA ALA A 25 -3.12 4.64 -3.00
C ALA A 25 -4.25 4.23 -2.04
N THR A 26 -4.71 5.15 -1.18
CA THR A 26 -5.87 4.95 -0.31
C THR A 26 -7.14 4.72 -1.14
N ASN A 27 -7.48 5.63 -2.05
CA ASN A 27 -8.66 5.55 -2.91
C ASN A 27 -8.67 4.27 -3.75
N PHE A 28 -7.51 3.84 -4.25
CA PHE A 28 -7.38 2.56 -4.94
C PHE A 28 -7.80 1.39 -4.05
N MET A 29 -7.30 1.33 -2.82
CA MET A 29 -7.64 0.25 -1.89
C MET A 29 -9.09 0.32 -1.42
N GLU A 30 -9.67 1.51 -1.25
CA GLU A 30 -11.10 1.68 -0.96
C GLU A 30 -11.96 1.10 -2.09
N TYR A 31 -11.65 1.42 -3.36
CA TYR A 31 -12.37 0.83 -4.49
C TYR A 31 -12.21 -0.70 -4.58
N VAL A 32 -11.03 -1.23 -4.25
CA VAL A 32 -10.82 -2.68 -4.19
C VAL A 32 -11.68 -3.30 -3.09
N GLN A 33 -11.62 -2.74 -1.88
CA GLN A 33 -12.39 -3.21 -0.72
C GLN A 33 -13.90 -3.16 -0.97
N ASP A 34 -14.39 -2.12 -1.64
CA ASP A 34 -15.81 -1.97 -2.00
C ASP A 34 -16.26 -2.88 -3.16
N GLY A 35 -15.38 -3.74 -3.68
CA GLY A 35 -15.70 -4.62 -4.81
C GLY A 35 -15.91 -3.86 -6.12
N ARG A 36 -15.27 -2.70 -6.29
CA ARG A 36 -15.36 -1.83 -7.48
C ARG A 36 -14.05 -1.86 -8.29
N PRO A 37 -13.61 -3.01 -8.83
CA PRO A 37 -12.32 -3.12 -9.52
C PRO A 37 -12.24 -2.24 -10.78
N ASP A 38 -13.37 -1.99 -11.46
CA ASP A 38 -13.40 -1.11 -12.62
C ASP A 38 -13.15 0.37 -12.23
N ARG A 39 -13.53 0.79 -11.02
CA ARG A 39 -13.22 2.12 -10.49
C ARG A 39 -11.75 2.22 -10.07
N ALA A 40 -11.24 1.19 -9.39
CA ALA A 40 -9.82 1.07 -9.05
C ALA A 40 -8.93 1.13 -10.31
N ALA A 41 -9.36 0.49 -11.40
CA ALA A 41 -8.64 0.48 -12.68
C ALA A 41 -8.45 1.87 -13.30
N THR A 42 -9.32 2.84 -12.98
CA THR A 42 -9.19 4.21 -13.49
C THR A 42 -7.98 4.95 -12.92
N LEU A 43 -7.43 4.48 -11.79
CA LEU A 43 -6.24 5.03 -11.13
C LEU A 43 -4.93 4.44 -11.68
N LEU A 44 -5.00 3.44 -12.56
CA LEU A 44 -3.84 2.77 -13.12
C LEU A 44 -3.28 3.53 -14.34
N ASP A 45 -1.96 3.47 -14.49
CA ASP A 45 -1.30 3.73 -15.77
C ASP A 45 -1.45 2.49 -16.65
N GLN A 46 -2.38 2.52 -17.61
CA GLN A 46 -2.67 1.37 -18.47
C GLN A 46 -1.52 1.02 -19.43
N THR A 47 -0.52 1.89 -19.58
CA THR A 47 0.70 1.57 -20.34
C THR A 47 1.69 0.71 -19.55
N LYS A 48 1.52 0.63 -18.22
CA LYS A 48 2.40 -0.10 -17.29
C LYS A 48 1.70 -1.25 -16.59
N VAL A 49 0.42 -1.08 -16.25
CA VAL A 49 -0.41 -2.07 -15.57
C VAL A 49 -1.56 -2.44 -16.49
N LYS A 50 -1.53 -3.67 -17.00
CA LYS A 50 -2.61 -4.20 -17.82
C LYS A 50 -3.82 -4.53 -16.92
N TYR A 51 -4.97 -3.93 -17.22
CA TYR A 51 -6.22 -4.29 -16.57
C TYR A 51 -6.90 -5.44 -17.33
N ASP A 52 -6.56 -6.67 -16.96
CA ASP A 52 -7.12 -7.90 -17.51
C ASP A 52 -7.90 -8.71 -16.46
N ASP A 53 -8.47 -9.84 -16.88
CA ASP A 53 -9.26 -10.71 -16.01
C ASP A 53 -8.45 -11.23 -14.81
N HIS A 54 -7.14 -11.41 -14.97
CA HIS A 54 -6.26 -11.82 -13.89
C HIS A 54 -6.19 -10.72 -12.82
N LEU A 55 -5.87 -9.48 -13.20
CA LEU A 55 -5.82 -8.36 -12.26
C LEU A 55 -7.20 -8.11 -11.61
N LYS A 56 -8.28 -8.20 -12.40
CA LYS A 56 -9.66 -8.09 -11.89
C LYS A 56 -9.96 -9.19 -10.86
N SER A 57 -9.51 -10.41 -11.10
CA SER A 57 -9.64 -11.52 -10.14
C SER A 57 -8.79 -11.30 -8.89
N SER A 58 -7.56 -10.81 -9.01
CA SER A 58 -6.72 -10.47 -7.86
C SER A 58 -7.37 -9.41 -6.97
N MET A 59 -7.98 -8.37 -7.56
CA MET A 59 -8.73 -7.36 -6.81
C MET A 59 -9.96 -7.93 -6.11
N LYS A 60 -10.66 -8.90 -6.72
CA LYS A 60 -11.78 -9.59 -6.07
C LYS A 60 -11.33 -10.44 -4.89
N GLY A 61 -10.26 -11.23 -5.07
CA GLY A 61 -9.68 -12.01 -3.98
C GLY A 61 -9.15 -11.13 -2.84
N ALA A 62 -8.65 -9.93 -3.17
CA ALA A 62 -8.30 -8.91 -2.19
C ALA A 62 -9.51 -8.49 -1.36
N ALA A 63 -10.62 -8.13 -2.02
CA ALA A 63 -11.85 -7.72 -1.36
C ALA A 63 -12.38 -8.79 -0.41
N GLU A 64 -12.36 -10.05 -0.84
CA GLU A 64 -12.76 -11.21 -0.02
C GLU A 64 -11.84 -11.36 1.21
N SER A 65 -10.52 -11.34 1.01
CA SER A 65 -9.53 -11.45 2.10
C SER A 65 -9.65 -10.30 3.11
N ILE A 66 -9.96 -9.09 2.64
CA ILE A 66 -10.14 -7.91 3.48
C ILE A 66 -11.45 -8.03 4.29
N ARG A 67 -12.55 -8.46 3.66
CA ARG A 67 -13.85 -8.58 4.31
C ARG A 67 -13.80 -9.49 5.53
N ASP A 68 -13.02 -10.56 5.47
CA ASP A 68 -12.86 -11.52 6.57
C ASP A 68 -12.21 -10.90 7.83
N VAL A 69 -11.59 -9.72 7.69
CA VAL A 69 -10.93 -8.99 8.80
C VAL A 69 -11.35 -7.53 8.95
N ALA A 70 -12.27 -7.06 8.10
CA ALA A 70 -12.64 -5.64 7.99
C ALA A 70 -13.13 -5.03 9.31
N GLU A 71 -13.77 -5.83 10.17
CA GLU A 71 -14.23 -5.39 11.51
C GLU A 71 -13.09 -5.11 12.50
N MET A 72 -11.85 -5.53 12.19
CA MET A 72 -10.69 -5.45 13.07
C MET A 72 -9.48 -4.73 12.46
N THR A 73 -9.57 -4.25 11.22
CA THR A 73 -8.43 -3.68 10.48
C THR A 73 -8.52 -2.19 10.28
N ILE A 74 -7.41 -1.49 10.54
CA ILE A 74 -7.17 -0.12 10.10
C ILE A 74 -6.33 -0.22 8.82
N PRO A 75 -6.80 0.28 7.65
CA PRO A 75 -5.96 0.33 6.46
C PRO A 75 -4.79 1.27 6.74
N ALA A 76 -3.61 0.70 6.99
CA ALA A 76 -2.40 1.48 7.16
C ALA A 76 -1.74 1.65 5.80
N VAL A 77 -1.73 2.89 5.29
CA VAL A 77 -0.95 3.26 4.10
C VAL A 77 0.36 3.87 4.56
N THR A 78 1.44 3.11 4.48
CA THR A 78 2.78 3.56 4.85
C THR A 78 3.61 3.80 3.59
N ALA A 79 4.20 4.98 3.45
CA ALA A 79 5.22 5.19 2.43
C ALA A 79 6.50 4.45 2.85
N MET A 80 7.06 3.70 1.91
CA MET A 80 8.26 2.89 2.07
C MET A 80 9.24 3.29 0.97
N LYS A 81 10.54 3.16 1.25
CA LYS A 81 11.59 3.43 0.26
C LYS A 81 12.55 2.24 0.23
N THR A 82 12.79 1.70 -0.96
CA THR A 82 13.97 0.89 -1.26
C THR A 82 15.08 1.79 -1.81
N ASP A 83 16.27 1.23 -2.05
CA ASP A 83 17.42 1.98 -2.59
C ASP A 83 17.09 2.79 -3.86
N SER A 84 16.11 2.36 -4.66
CA SER A 84 15.77 2.96 -5.95
C SER A 84 14.32 3.42 -6.09
N THR A 85 13.40 3.12 -5.16
CA THR A 85 11.97 3.38 -5.40
C THR A 85 11.19 3.66 -4.13
N VAL A 86 10.31 4.66 -4.18
CA VAL A 86 9.28 4.91 -3.17
C VAL A 86 8.02 4.16 -3.56
N PHE A 87 7.42 3.47 -2.60
CA PHE A 87 6.16 2.75 -2.77
C PHE A 87 5.26 2.93 -1.56
N PHE A 88 3.95 2.82 -1.77
CA PHE A 88 2.96 2.90 -0.72
C PHE A 88 2.50 1.48 -0.38
N ARG A 89 2.77 1.07 0.86
CA ARG A 89 2.38 -0.22 1.39
C ARG A 89 1.06 -0.07 2.13
N CYS A 90 0.01 -0.64 1.56
CA CYS A 90 -1.30 -0.75 2.17
C CYS A 90 -1.39 -2.10 2.89
N ARG A 91 -1.68 -2.11 4.19
CA ARG A 91 -1.79 -3.33 5.00
C ARG A 91 -3.12 -3.45 5.73
N TYR A 92 -3.64 -4.66 5.74
CA TYR A 92 -4.75 -5.10 6.57
C TYR A 92 -4.24 -6.15 7.55
N TYR A 93 -4.39 -5.88 8.85
CA TYR A 93 -3.90 -6.74 9.90
C TYR A 93 -4.86 -6.83 11.08
N ALA A 94 -4.90 -8.00 11.73
CA ALA A 94 -5.63 -8.25 12.97
C ALA A 94 -4.61 -8.38 14.12
N PRO A 95 -4.46 -7.35 14.99
CA PRO A 95 -3.34 -7.25 15.92
C PRO A 95 -3.32 -8.34 17.02
N ARG A 96 -4.43 -9.07 17.22
CA ARG A 96 -4.54 -10.12 18.24
C ARG A 96 -4.10 -11.50 17.75
N ASP A 97 -3.82 -11.65 16.46
CA ASP A 97 -3.43 -12.93 15.88
C ASP A 97 -1.92 -13.17 15.99
N LYS A 98 -1.54 -14.46 16.08
CA LYS A 98 -0.13 -14.88 16.03
C LYS A 98 0.59 -14.38 14.76
N PHE A 99 -0.13 -14.36 13.64
CA PHE A 99 0.31 -13.79 12.37
C PHE A 99 -0.68 -12.69 11.99
N PRO A 100 -0.39 -11.43 12.35
CA PRO A 100 -1.36 -10.35 12.31
C PRO A 100 -1.62 -9.86 10.89
N ASP A 101 -0.68 -9.99 9.95
CA ASP A 101 -0.88 -9.51 8.57
C ASP A 101 -1.77 -10.47 7.79
N TYR A 102 -2.85 -9.94 7.20
CA TYR A 102 -3.82 -10.71 6.40
C TYR A 102 -3.71 -10.40 4.92
N TYR A 103 -3.46 -9.14 4.60
CA TYR A 103 -3.36 -8.70 3.23
C TYR A 103 -2.45 -7.49 3.11
N GLN A 104 -1.70 -7.44 2.03
CA GLN A 104 -0.84 -6.30 1.72
C GLN A 104 -0.84 -6.02 0.21
N VAL A 105 -0.84 -4.73 -0.13
CA VAL A 105 -0.57 -4.27 -1.50
C VAL A 105 0.54 -3.24 -1.46
N ASP A 106 1.59 -3.47 -2.24
CA ASP A 106 2.61 -2.47 -2.51
C ASP A 106 2.26 -1.76 -3.83
N ILE A 107 2.04 -0.46 -3.75
CA ILE A 107 1.60 0.42 -4.84
C ILE A 107 2.74 1.35 -5.22
N GLN A 108 3.11 1.39 -6.50
CA GLN A 108 4.15 2.28 -7.01
C GLN A 108 3.62 3.20 -8.09
N PHE A 109 4.25 4.38 -8.17
CA PHE A 109 4.02 5.38 -9.19
C PHE A 109 5.26 5.48 -10.08
N ALA A 110 5.09 5.96 -11.32
CA ALA A 110 6.19 6.06 -12.26
C ALA A 110 7.32 7.00 -11.79
N ASN A 111 6.96 8.05 -11.05
CA ASN A 111 7.84 9.04 -10.43
C ASN A 111 7.05 9.84 -9.38
N GLU A 112 7.69 10.79 -8.70
CA GLU A 112 7.11 11.62 -7.63
C GLU A 112 5.94 12.53 -8.05
N ASN A 113 5.82 12.82 -9.34
CA ASN A 113 4.78 13.71 -9.90
C ASN A 113 3.62 12.94 -10.54
N SER A 114 3.73 11.62 -10.68
CA SER A 114 2.66 10.81 -11.28
C SER A 114 1.57 10.51 -10.25
N LEU A 115 0.31 10.69 -10.65
CA LEU A 115 -0.87 10.24 -9.90
C LEU A 115 -1.49 8.96 -10.51
N LYS A 116 -0.78 8.32 -11.43
CA LYS A 116 -1.18 7.03 -12.01
C LYS A 116 -0.28 5.91 -11.50
N ILE A 117 -0.93 4.86 -11.00
CA ILE A 117 -0.26 3.69 -10.43
C ILE A 117 0.40 2.90 -11.56
N SER A 118 1.72 2.74 -11.49
CA SER A 118 2.54 2.06 -12.49
C SER A 118 2.86 0.61 -12.14
N LYS A 119 2.72 0.23 -10.86
CA LYS A 119 2.96 -1.14 -10.40
C LYS A 119 2.14 -1.46 -9.17
N LEU A 120 1.66 -2.70 -9.12
CA LEU A 120 0.96 -3.31 -8.00
C LEU A 120 1.64 -4.63 -7.66
N ILE A 121 1.84 -4.90 -6.37
CA ILE A 121 2.26 -6.21 -5.89
C ILE A 121 1.32 -6.61 -4.76
N PHE A 122 0.59 -7.69 -4.96
CA PHE A 122 -0.37 -8.22 -4.00
C PHE A 122 0.27 -9.34 -3.17
N TYR A 123 0.01 -9.33 -1.88
CA TYR A 123 0.45 -10.37 -0.96
C TYR A 123 -0.76 -10.86 -0.16
N ASP A 124 -1.11 -12.12 -0.38
CA ASP A 124 -2.14 -12.81 0.40
C ASP A 124 -1.60 -13.24 1.78
N ARG A 125 -2.51 -13.75 2.61
CA ARG A 125 -2.15 -14.20 3.96
C ARG A 125 -1.07 -15.29 3.94
N ALA A 126 -1.18 -16.27 3.06
CA ALA A 126 -0.22 -17.38 3.00
C ALA A 126 1.20 -16.90 2.69
N THR A 127 1.31 -15.97 1.74
CA THR A 127 2.57 -15.31 1.37
C THR A 127 3.13 -14.51 2.53
N LEU A 128 2.30 -13.72 3.21
CA LEU A 128 2.73 -12.89 4.35
C LEU A 128 3.19 -13.74 5.54
N VAL A 129 2.48 -14.81 5.86
CA VAL A 129 2.89 -15.77 6.90
C VAL A 129 4.26 -16.37 6.56
N LYS A 130 4.44 -16.85 5.32
CA LYS A 130 5.71 -17.41 4.86
C LYS A 130 6.87 -16.41 4.98
N MET A 131 6.66 -15.17 4.54
CA MET A 131 7.66 -14.10 4.65
C MET A 131 8.01 -13.76 6.11
N GLN A 132 7.06 -13.88 7.04
CA GLN A 132 7.32 -13.66 8.47
C GLN A 132 8.05 -14.83 9.13
N THR A 133 7.80 -16.07 8.69
CA THR A 133 8.49 -17.26 9.20
C THR A 133 9.92 -17.32 8.69
N GLU A 134 10.17 -17.04 7.42
CA GLU A 134 11.52 -17.07 6.81
C GLU A 134 12.44 -15.95 7.32
N LYS A 135 11.88 -14.88 7.89
CA LYS A 135 12.66 -13.79 8.51
C LYS A 135 13.11 -14.08 9.94
N LYS A 136 12.61 -15.16 10.55
CA LYS A 136 12.91 -15.53 11.95
C LYS A 136 13.98 -16.60 12.09
N ASP A 137 14.45 -17.16 10.97
CA ASP A 137 15.60 -18.07 10.87
C ASP A 137 16.86 -17.31 10.42
#